data_AF-A0A285SER6-F1
#
_entry.id   AF-A0A285SER6-F1
#
_cell.length_a   1.000
_cell.length_b   1.000
_cell.length_c   1.000
_cell.angle_alpha   90.00
_cell.angle_beta   90.00
_cell.angle_gamma   90.00
#
_symmetry.space_group_name_H-M   'P 1'
#
loop_
_entity.id
_entity.type
_entity.pdbx_description
1 polymer ?
#
loop_
_entity_poly.entity_id
_entity_poly.type
_entity_poly.pdbx_seq_one_letter_code
_entity_poly.pdbx_strand_id
1 'polypeptide(L)'
;MKKNHKPTGRQFWESYVELHCHQPSSTILEVNVGADDPTLLQLPEALTFASKIAKKKKFNTLVEIENDIRLYGQNHLAERKYFFKK
;
A
#
# COMPACT_ATOMS: atom_id res chain seq x y z
N MET A 1 6.04 24.91 -7.24
CA MET A 1 5.68 24.70 -5.82
C MET A 1 5.91 23.23 -5.46
N LYS A 2 7.02 22.90 -4.78
CA LYS A 2 7.27 21.54 -4.28
C LYS A 2 6.37 21.31 -3.06
N LYS A 3 5.37 20.44 -3.17
CA LYS A 3 4.59 20.01 -2.00
C LYS A 3 5.52 19.17 -1.13
N ASN A 4 5.96 19.73 0.00
CA ASN A 4 6.62 18.97 1.05
C ASN A 4 5.63 17.90 1.55
N HIS A 5 5.75 16.68 1.02
CA HIS A 5 5.10 15.51 1.58
C HIS A 5 5.82 15.23 2.91
N LYS A 6 5.31 15.80 4.00
CA LYS A 6 5.75 15.37 5.32
C LYS A 6 5.33 13.90 5.44
N PRO A 7 6.24 12.99 5.82
CA PRO A 7 5.83 11.62 6.10
C PRO A 7 4.78 11.68 7.21
N THR A 8 3.59 11.16 6.93
CA THR A 8 2.56 11.00 7.95
C THR A 8 3.18 10.13 9.05
N GLY A 9 3.39 10.71 10.23
CA GLY A 9 4.00 10.00 11.36
C GLY A 9 3.13 8.80 11.73
N ARG A 10 3.73 7.62 11.77
CA ARG A 10 3.06 6.37 12.14
C ARG A 10 2.53 6.46 13.56
N GLN A 11 1.25 6.16 13.77
CA GLN A 11 0.74 5.91 15.11
C GLN A 11 1.15 4.50 15.53
N PHE A 12 1.72 4.33 16.73
CA PHE A 12 2.33 3.07 17.24
C PHE A 12 1.39 1.85 17.28
N TRP A 13 0.10 2.02 16.96
CA TRP A 13 -0.94 0.99 16.96
C TRP A 13 -1.49 0.64 15.57
N GLU A 14 -0.99 1.26 14.50
CA GLU A 14 -1.44 0.92 13.14
C GLU A 14 -0.72 -0.32 12.60
N SER A 15 -1.48 -1.40 12.40
CA SER A 15 -1.00 -2.68 11.85
C SER A 15 -0.56 -2.58 10.38
N TYR A 16 -0.99 -1.54 9.66
CA TYR A 16 -0.71 -1.32 8.24
C TYR A 16 -0.39 0.14 7.96
N VAL A 17 0.52 0.41 7.03
CA VAL A 17 0.94 1.75 6.61
C VAL A 17 0.91 1.87 5.08
N GLU A 18 0.43 3.00 4.54
CA GLU A 18 0.65 3.36 3.13
C GLU A 18 2.10 3.81 2.97
N LEU A 19 2.96 2.98 2.37
CA LEU A 19 4.36 3.34 2.14
C LEU A 19 4.50 4.24 0.93
N HIS A 20 3.92 3.79 -0.18
CA HIS A 20 3.93 4.53 -1.43
C HIS A 20 2.72 4.17 -2.27
N CYS A 21 2.31 5.11 -3.11
CA CYS A 21 1.25 4.88 -4.06
C CYS A 21 1.64 5.51 -5.40
N HIS A 22 1.81 4.66 -6.41
CA HIS A 22 2.33 5.03 -7.72
C HIS A 22 1.27 4.78 -8.79
N GLN A 23 1.17 5.67 -9.77
CA GLN A 23 0.29 5.49 -10.93
C GLN A 23 1.18 5.19 -12.15
N PRO A 24 1.49 3.91 -12.44
CA PRO A 24 2.28 3.56 -13.62
C PRO A 24 1.55 3.91 -14.92
N SER A 25 0.22 3.98 -14.90
CA SER A 25 -0.58 4.46 -16.03
C SER A 25 -1.80 5.25 -15.55
N SER A 26 -2.51 5.91 -16.48
CA SER A 26 -3.73 6.66 -16.16
C SER A 26 -4.90 5.78 -15.67
N THR A 27 -4.78 4.46 -15.83
CA THR A 27 -5.83 3.47 -15.50
C THR A 27 -5.40 2.50 -14.41
N ILE A 28 -4.11 2.39 -14.08
CA ILE A 28 -3.59 1.49 -13.06
C ILE A 28 -2.98 2.26 -11.89
N LEU A 29 -3.30 1.82 -10.68
CA LEU A 29 -2.75 2.30 -9.42
C LEU A 29 -2.03 1.16 -8.70
N GLU A 30 -0.77 1.37 -8.38
CA GLU A 30 -0.01 0.53 -7.46
C GLU A 30 -0.13 1.14 -6.04
N VAL A 31 -0.56 0.33 -5.08
CA VAL A 31 -0.58 0.65 -3.66
C VAL A 31 0.40 -0.27 -2.95
N ASN A 32 1.45 0.30 -2.35
CA ASN A 32 2.41 -0.44 -1.55
C ASN A 32 2.06 -0.30 -0.06
N VAL A 33 1.74 -1.43 0.58
CA VAL A 33 1.36 -1.48 1.99
C VAL A 33 2.51 -2.06 2.80
N GLY A 34 2.86 -1.40 3.89
CA GLY A 34 3.86 -1.83 4.85
C GLY A 34 3.23 -2.38 6.14
N ALA A 35 3.87 -3.37 6.75
CA ALA A 35 3.56 -3.87 8.09
C ALA A 35 4.84 -4.30 8.82
N ASP A 36 4.82 -4.33 10.16
CA ASP A 36 5.96 -4.80 10.96
C ASP A 36 6.17 -6.31 10.80
N ASP A 37 5.08 -7.05 10.74
CA ASP A 37 5.08 -8.51 10.57
C ASP A 37 4.61 -8.87 9.15
N PRO A 38 5.40 -9.63 8.37
CA PRO A 38 5.00 -10.04 7.03
C PRO A 38 3.71 -10.87 6.99
N THR A 39 3.39 -11.60 8.06
CA THR A 39 2.14 -12.39 8.14
C THR A 39 0.91 -11.51 8.05
N LEU A 40 0.95 -10.27 8.56
CA LEU A 40 -0.15 -9.31 8.46
C LEU A 40 -0.49 -8.99 6.99
N LEU A 41 0.50 -8.95 6.10
CA LEU A 41 0.31 -8.67 4.67
C LEU A 41 -0.33 -9.83 3.89
N GLN A 42 -0.45 -11.00 4.52
CA GLN A 42 -1.17 -12.16 3.97
C GLN A 42 -2.65 -12.14 4.35
N LEU A 43 -3.02 -11.35 5.36
CA LEU A 43 -4.39 -11.31 5.86
C LEU A 43 -5.32 -10.48 4.93
N PRO A 44 -6.62 -10.82 4.85
CA PRO A 44 -7.61 -10.07 4.07
C PRO A 44 -7.72 -8.57 4.45
N GLU A 45 -7.37 -8.23 5.69
CA GLU A 45 -7.35 -6.88 6.22
C GLU A 45 -6.35 -5.99 5.48
N ALA A 46 -5.21 -6.53 5.05
CA ALA A 46 -4.21 -5.79 4.27
C ALA A 46 -4.77 -5.38 2.89
N LEU A 47 -5.50 -6.29 2.22
CA LEU A 47 -6.21 -5.98 0.98
C LEU A 47 -7.33 -4.95 1.22
N THR A 48 -8.06 -5.06 2.33
CA THR A 48 -9.11 -4.11 2.70
C THR A 48 -8.53 -2.70 2.89
N PHE A 49 -7.38 -2.61 3.56
CA PHE A 49 -6.64 -1.37 3.75
C PHE A 49 -6.18 -0.78 2.41
N ALA A 50 -5.53 -1.57 1.55
CA ALA A 50 -5.12 -1.16 0.21
C ALA A 50 -6.30 -0.68 -0.64
N SER A 51 -7.43 -1.39 -0.57
CA SER A 51 -8.66 -1.04 -1.30
C SER A 51 -9.26 0.29 -0.83
N LYS A 52 -9.19 0.61 0.47
CA LYS A 52 -9.62 1.92 1.00
C LYS A 52 -8.76 3.05 0.42
N ILE A 53 -7.45 2.85 0.30
CA ILE A 53 -6.53 3.81 -0.32
C ILE A 53 -6.86 3.99 -1.80
N ALA A 54 -7.05 2.88 -2.53
CA ALA A 54 -7.37 2.89 -3.95
C ALA A 54 -8.70 3.61 -4.25
N LYS A 55 -9.75 3.32 -3.48
CA LYS A 55 -11.07 3.97 -3.59
C LYS A 55 -10.99 5.49 -3.38
N LYS A 56 -10.20 5.97 -2.40
CA LYS A 56 -9.97 7.42 -2.20
C LYS A 56 -9.38 8.08 -3.46
N LYS A 57 -8.65 7.33 -4.28
CA LYS A 57 -8.03 7.78 -5.53
C LYS A 57 -8.87 7.44 -6.78
N LYS A 58 -10.09 6.93 -6.60
CA LYS A 58 -11.03 6.51 -7.66
C LYS A 58 -10.58 5.29 -8.47
N PHE A 59 -9.89 4.34 -7.83
CA PHE A 59 -9.57 3.03 -8.40
C PHE A 59 -10.30 1.96 -7.61
N ASN A 60 -11.25 1.28 -8.25
CA ASN A 60 -12.23 0.44 -7.55
C ASN A 60 -12.07 -1.05 -7.81
N THR A 61 -11.31 -1.42 -8.84
CA THR A 61 -11.19 -2.80 -9.30
C THR A 61 -9.83 -3.35 -8.92
N LEU A 62 -9.76 -4.40 -8.10
CA LEU A 62 -8.51 -5.12 -7.86
C LEU A 62 -8.13 -5.89 -9.14
N VAL A 63 -6.88 -5.76 -9.57
CA VAL A 63 -6.34 -6.46 -10.75
C VAL A 63 -5.40 -7.57 -10.33
N GLU A 64 -4.48 -7.24 -9.43
CA GLU A 64 -3.39 -8.14 -9.07
C GLU A 64 -2.91 -7.82 -7.66
N ILE A 65 -2.46 -8.84 -6.95
CA ILE A 65 -1.73 -8.72 -5.70
C ILE A 65 -0.37 -9.36 -5.94
N GLU A 66 0.70 -8.68 -5.55
CA GLU A 66 2.03 -9.27 -5.61
C GLU A 66 2.06 -10.57 -4.80
N ASN A 67 2.57 -11.65 -5.41
CA ASN A 67 2.61 -12.96 -4.76
C ASN A 67 3.58 -12.95 -3.58
N ASP A 68 4.72 -12.30 -3.76
CA ASP A 68 5.77 -12.26 -2.76
C ASP A 68 5.60 -11.09 -1.79
N ILE A 69 5.92 -11.36 -0.53
CA ILE A 69 6.11 -10.31 0.47
C ILE A 69 7.59 -9.96 0.49
N ARG A 70 7.88 -8.69 0.26
CA ARG A 70 9.25 -8.20 0.32
C ARG A 70 9.58 -7.88 1.77
N LEU A 71 10.59 -8.59 2.29
CA LEU A 71 11.07 -8.36 3.64
C LEU A 71 12.04 -7.17 3.65
N TYR A 72 11.86 -6.27 4.61
CA TYR A 72 12.77 -5.18 4.92
C TYR A 72 13.11 -4.29 3.71
N GLY A 73 12.10 -3.63 3.15
CA GLY A 73 12.32 -2.58 2.15
C GLY A 73 13.05 -1.36 2.75
N GLN A 74 13.11 -0.23 2.02
CA GLN A 74 13.82 0.98 2.48
C GLN A 74 13.33 1.51 3.85
N ASN A 75 12.15 1.08 4.28
CA ASN A 75 11.50 1.52 5.52
C ASN A 75 11.61 0.53 6.69
N HIS A 76 12.38 -0.56 6.55
CA HIS A 76 12.47 -1.66 7.54
C HIS A 76 11.14 -2.36 7.86
N LEU A 77 10.15 -2.21 6.98
CA LEU A 77 8.86 -2.89 7.06
C LEU A 77 8.82 -4.02 6.04
N ALA A 78 8.04 -5.05 6.32
CA ALA A 78 7.60 -5.94 5.28
C ALA A 78 6.66 -5.16 4.34
N GLU A 79 6.76 -5.41 3.05
CA GLU A 79 6.02 -4.67 2.02
C GLU A 79 5.32 -5.62 1.06
N ARG A 80 4.13 -5.23 0.61
CA ARG A 80 3.39 -5.96 -0.43
C ARG A 80 2.62 -4.99 -1.31
N LYS A 81 2.69 -5.22 -2.61
CA LYS A 81 1.98 -4.40 -3.61
C LYS A 81 0.62 -4.95 -3.98
N TYR A 82 -0.31 -4.01 -4.18
CA TYR A 82 -1.66 -4.25 -4.63
C TYR A 82 -1.93 -3.34 -5.84
N PHE A 83 -2.41 -3.93 -6.93
CA PHE A 83 -2.69 -3.22 -8.18
C PHE A 83 -4.18 -3.08 -8.40
N PHE A 84 -4.62 -1.85 -8.64
CA PHE A 84 -6.01 -1.51 -8.87
C PHE A 84 -6.20 -0.81 -10.21
N LYS A 85 -7.36 -1.01 -10.83
CA LYS A 85 -7.82 -0.31 -12.02
C LYS A 85 -8.99 0.61 -11.67
N LYS A 86 -9.11 1.71 -12.43
CA LYS A 86 -10.27 2.61 -12.36
C LYS A 86 -11.59 1.86 -12.55
#